data_AF-A0A399FXD1-F1
#
_entry.id   AF-A0A399FXD1-F1
#
_cell.length_a   1.000
_cell.length_b   1.000
_cell.length_c   1.000
_cell.angle_alpha   90.00
_cell.angle_beta   90.00
_cell.angle_gamma   90.00
#
_symmetry.space_group_name_H-M   'P 1'
#
loop_
_entity.id
_entity.type
_entity.pdbx_description
1 polymer ?
#
loop_
_entity_poly.entity_id
_entity_poly.type
_entity_poly.pdbx_seq_one_letter_code
_entity_poly.pdbx_strand_id
1 'polypeptide(L)'
;MTEEHAEGLVTLREWAERCGYSYNYVLNIMPRHYPDFPEPRVRRKGDVGRGGGSGNNLYDPAELEKFRPRRPDPVELPDEDLVKRVTLNGFAALLGVPSSSLTQIKDDRPDTLPPTVDGQRQWYRGARYHVRDLLLMWNSRPGRGRGSDKRRSPLPWQRADADSDR
;
A
#
# COMPACT_ATOMS: atom_id res chain seq x y z
N MET A 1 -35.55 19.66 10.60
CA MET A 1 -34.88 19.48 9.28
C MET A 1 -33.96 20.68 9.15
N THR A 2 -32.65 20.65 9.38
CA THR A 2 -31.60 19.79 8.80
C THR A 2 -30.28 20.07 9.56
N GLU A 3 -29.88 19.21 10.50
CA GLU A 3 -28.57 19.33 11.20
C GLU A 3 -27.86 17.97 11.43
N GLU A 4 -28.31 16.88 10.79
CA GLU A 4 -27.71 15.53 10.95
C GLU A 4 -26.67 15.15 9.87
N HIS A 5 -26.42 15.99 8.85
CA HIS A 5 -25.63 15.57 7.67
C HIS A 5 -24.13 15.91 7.68
N ALA A 6 -23.59 16.43 8.79
CA ALA A 6 -22.14 16.66 8.93
C ALA A 6 -21.41 15.58 9.73
N GLU A 7 -22.15 14.79 10.52
CA GLU A 7 -21.60 13.67 11.29
C GLU A 7 -21.28 12.52 10.34
N GLY A 8 -19.99 12.40 9.97
CA GLY A 8 -19.49 11.27 9.17
C GLY A 8 -18.93 11.62 7.80
N LEU A 9 -19.04 12.88 7.34
CA LEU A 9 -18.33 13.32 6.15
C LEU A 9 -16.83 13.50 6.43
N VAL A 10 -15.99 13.22 5.44
CA VAL A 10 -14.53 13.30 5.54
C VAL A 10 -13.95 14.22 4.48
N THR A 11 -12.83 14.86 4.77
CA THR A 11 -12.05 15.55 3.73
C THR A 11 -11.30 14.53 2.86
N LEU A 12 -10.97 14.90 1.61
CA LEU A 12 -10.09 14.07 0.78
C LEU A 12 -8.73 13.85 1.43
N ARG A 13 -8.27 14.77 2.28
CA ARG A 13 -7.00 14.64 3.01
C ARG A 13 -7.09 13.52 4.05
N GLU A 14 -8.12 13.55 4.90
CA GLU A 14 -8.33 12.51 5.92
C GLU A 14 -8.58 11.14 5.28
N TRP A 15 -9.39 11.09 4.22
CA TRP A 15 -9.61 9.84 3.49
C TRP A 15 -8.33 9.33 2.81
N ALA A 16 -7.53 10.23 2.22
CA ALA A 16 -6.26 9.87 1.62
C ALA A 16 -5.31 9.28 2.67
N GLU A 17 -5.18 9.90 3.84
CA GLU A 17 -4.36 9.40 4.95
C GLU A 17 -4.84 8.00 5.40
N ARG A 18 -6.15 7.81 5.59
CA ARG A 18 -6.74 6.51 5.98
C ARG A 18 -6.48 5.41 4.95
N CYS A 19 -6.55 5.72 3.66
CA CYS A 19 -6.36 4.75 2.58
C CYS A 19 -4.89 4.59 2.14
N GLY A 20 -4.00 5.46 2.62
CA GLY A 20 -2.61 5.52 2.18
C GLY A 20 -2.42 6.14 0.78
N TYR A 21 -3.29 7.05 0.38
CA TYR A 21 -3.07 7.95 -0.75
C TYR A 21 -2.33 9.22 -0.32
N SER A 22 -1.61 9.84 -1.26
CA SER A 22 -1.19 11.23 -1.06
C SER A 22 -2.35 12.16 -1.40
N TYR A 23 -2.56 13.18 -0.57
CA TYR A 23 -3.61 14.16 -0.78
C TYR A 23 -3.56 14.79 -2.18
N ASN A 24 -2.36 15.11 -2.69
CA ASN A 24 -2.17 15.65 -4.04
C ASN A 24 -2.65 14.68 -5.14
N TYR A 25 -2.44 13.37 -4.97
CA TYR A 25 -2.92 12.37 -5.92
C TYR A 25 -4.45 12.31 -5.93
N VAL A 26 -5.08 12.25 -4.75
CA VAL A 26 -6.54 12.22 -4.64
C VAL A 26 -7.17 13.48 -5.22
N LEU A 27 -6.59 14.65 -4.94
CA LEU A 27 -7.14 15.92 -5.40
C LEU A 27 -6.99 16.14 -6.91
N ASN A 28 -5.78 15.93 -7.45
CA ASN A 28 -5.45 16.40 -8.81
C ASN A 28 -5.41 15.29 -9.86
N ILE A 29 -5.19 14.04 -9.44
CA ILE A 29 -4.93 12.93 -10.35
C ILE A 29 -6.14 11.99 -10.44
N MET A 30 -6.78 11.64 -9.31
CA MET A 30 -7.94 10.74 -9.33
C MET A 30 -9.12 11.25 -10.17
N PRO A 31 -9.56 12.53 -10.07
CA PRO A 31 -10.68 13.02 -10.90
C PRO A 31 -10.39 13.01 -12.40
N ARG A 32 -9.11 12.99 -12.80
CA ARG A 32 -8.72 12.89 -14.22
C ARG A 32 -8.76 11.47 -14.76
N HIS A 33 -8.54 10.48 -13.88
CA HIS A 33 -8.54 9.06 -14.26
C HIS A 33 -9.89 8.39 -14.03
N TYR A 34 -10.68 8.89 -13.10
CA TYR A 34 -11.99 8.38 -12.72
C TYR A 34 -13.03 9.45 -13.00
N PRO A 35 -13.71 9.41 -14.17
CA PRO A 35 -14.72 10.41 -14.51
C PRO A 35 -15.95 10.38 -13.61
N ASP A 36 -16.14 9.28 -12.87
CA ASP A 36 -17.16 9.04 -11.86
C ASP A 36 -16.73 9.43 -10.44
N PHE A 37 -15.58 10.09 -10.28
CA PHE A 37 -15.10 10.53 -8.97
C PHE A 37 -16.10 11.50 -8.31
N PRO A 38 -16.48 11.28 -7.03
CA PRO A 38 -17.59 11.99 -6.42
C PRO A 38 -17.29 13.48 -6.25
N GLU A 39 -18.31 14.30 -6.43
CA GLU A 39 -18.29 15.71 -6.05
C GLU A 39 -18.44 15.87 -4.53
N PRO A 40 -17.91 16.96 -3.93
CA PRO A 40 -18.07 17.20 -2.51
C PRO A 40 -19.54 17.44 -2.15
N ARG A 41 -20.00 16.77 -1.08
CA ARG A 41 -21.35 16.95 -0.50
C ARG A 41 -21.51 18.32 0.14
N VAL A 42 -20.44 18.84 0.73
CA VAL A 42 -20.40 20.21 1.28
C VAL A 42 -19.17 20.94 0.74
N ARG A 43 -19.43 22.02 0.00
CA ARG A 43 -18.42 22.99 -0.41
C ARG A 43 -18.37 24.09 0.64
N ARG A 44 -17.25 24.26 1.36
CA ARG A 44 -17.13 25.36 2.33
C ARG A 44 -16.93 26.70 1.62
N LYS A 45 -17.58 27.75 2.13
CA LYS A 45 -17.69 29.09 1.52
C LYS A 45 -16.29 29.71 1.30
N GLY A 46 -15.96 30.02 0.03
CA GLY A 46 -14.63 30.48 -0.42
C GLY A 46 -14.14 29.78 -1.70
N ASP A 47 -14.82 28.72 -2.11
CA ASP A 47 -14.50 27.89 -3.29
C ASP A 47 -15.03 28.53 -4.59
N VAL A 48 -14.55 29.73 -4.92
CA VAL A 48 -14.73 30.30 -6.26
C VAL A 48 -13.62 29.79 -7.16
N GLY A 49 -14.03 29.16 -8.26
CA GLY A 49 -13.20 28.37 -9.16
C GLY A 49 -11.83 28.93 -9.53
N ARG A 50 -10.93 27.97 -9.84
CA ARG A 50 -9.53 28.11 -10.25
C ARG A 50 -8.54 28.39 -9.12
N GLY A 51 -8.16 27.29 -8.46
CA GLY A 51 -6.84 27.15 -7.82
C GLY A 51 -6.77 27.67 -6.39
N GLY A 52 -6.63 26.74 -5.45
CA GLY A 52 -6.16 27.06 -4.09
C GLY A 52 -7.26 27.15 -3.03
N GLY A 53 -7.83 26.00 -2.65
CA GLY A 53 -8.74 25.94 -1.50
C GLY A 53 -9.38 24.59 -1.20
N SER A 54 -9.00 23.52 -1.89
CA SER A 54 -9.79 22.28 -1.97
C SER A 54 -9.67 21.33 -0.78
N GLY A 55 -8.90 21.69 0.26
CA GLY A 55 -8.63 20.81 1.41
C GLY A 55 -9.76 20.71 2.43
N ASN A 56 -10.75 21.60 2.34
CA ASN A 56 -11.81 21.74 3.33
C ASN A 56 -13.18 21.28 2.83
N ASN A 57 -13.24 20.72 1.61
CA ASN A 57 -14.46 20.16 1.06
C ASN A 57 -14.73 18.78 1.69
N LEU A 58 -16.00 18.54 2.04
CA LEU A 58 -16.42 17.33 2.74
C LEU A 58 -17.11 16.37 1.76
N TYR A 59 -16.72 15.11 1.85
CA TYR A 59 -17.11 14.03 0.95
C TYR A 59 -17.75 12.90 1.75
N ASP A 60 -18.64 12.16 1.09
CA ASP A 60 -19.20 10.94 1.63
C ASP A 60 -18.14 9.82 1.56
N PRO A 61 -17.71 9.24 2.70
CA PRO A 61 -16.73 8.16 2.72
C PRO A 61 -17.21 6.92 1.95
N ALA A 62 -18.51 6.65 1.89
CA ALA A 62 -19.04 5.49 1.17
C ALA A 62 -18.88 5.64 -0.36
N GLU A 63 -18.96 6.87 -0.88
CA GLU A 63 -18.69 7.16 -2.29
C GLU A 63 -17.20 7.04 -2.62
N LEU A 64 -16.34 7.44 -1.68
CA LEU A 64 -14.89 7.34 -1.83
C LEU A 64 -14.36 5.89 -1.73
N GLU A 65 -15.05 5.00 -1.01
CA GLU A 65 -14.61 3.61 -0.81
C GLU A 65 -14.44 2.83 -2.13
N LYS A 66 -15.25 3.17 -3.15
CA LYS A 66 -15.13 2.59 -4.51
C LYS A 66 -13.76 2.83 -5.15
N PHE A 67 -13.09 3.90 -4.72
CA PHE A 67 -11.79 4.33 -5.22
C PHE A 67 -10.65 4.00 -4.27
N ARG A 68 -10.92 3.26 -3.20
CA ARG A 68 -9.90 2.77 -2.27
C ARG A 68 -8.87 1.93 -3.06
N PRO A 69 -7.57 2.02 -2.74
CA PRO A 69 -6.59 1.24 -3.48
C PRO A 69 -6.88 -0.23 -3.22
N ARG A 70 -7.05 -1.00 -4.30
CA ARG A 70 -7.05 -2.46 -4.24
C ARG A 70 -5.65 -2.92 -3.83
N ARG A 71 -5.39 -2.96 -2.53
CA ARG A 71 -4.28 -3.74 -1.99
C ARG A 71 -4.63 -5.22 -2.20
N PRO A 72 -3.65 -6.08 -2.48
CA PRO A 72 -3.88 -7.50 -2.24
C PRO A 72 -4.29 -7.63 -0.77
N ASP A 73 -5.37 -8.37 -0.50
CA ASP A 73 -5.78 -8.65 0.86
C ASP A 73 -4.59 -9.27 1.62
N PRO A 74 -4.34 -8.84 2.87
CA PRO A 74 -3.28 -9.45 3.67
C PRO A 74 -3.50 -10.95 3.71
N VAL A 75 -2.49 -11.71 3.29
CA VAL A 75 -2.58 -13.16 3.40
C VAL A 75 -2.20 -13.53 4.82
N GLU A 76 -3.08 -14.27 5.48
CA GLU A 76 -2.78 -14.94 6.74
C GLU A 76 -2.38 -16.39 6.44
N LEU A 77 -1.24 -16.82 6.98
CA LEU A 77 -0.80 -18.20 6.94
C LEU A 77 -0.86 -18.76 8.37
N PRO A 78 -1.15 -20.04 8.56
CA PRO A 78 -1.14 -20.66 9.88
C PRO A 78 0.25 -20.55 10.51
N ASP A 79 0.31 -20.42 11.85
CA ASP A 79 1.56 -20.25 12.59
C ASP A 79 2.59 -21.37 12.32
N GLU A 80 2.10 -22.57 12.03
CA GLU A 80 2.91 -23.73 11.64
C GLU A 80 3.69 -23.51 10.33
N ASP A 81 3.16 -22.71 9.41
CA ASP A 81 3.83 -22.35 8.17
C ASP A 81 4.84 -21.22 8.38
N LEU A 82 4.63 -20.33 9.35
CA LEU A 82 5.49 -19.17 9.59
C LEU A 82 6.93 -19.55 9.98
N VAL A 83 7.11 -20.71 10.63
CA VAL A 83 8.43 -21.25 11.02
C VAL A 83 9.15 -21.97 9.87
N LYS A 84 8.46 -22.25 8.76
CA LYS A 84 9.05 -22.99 7.63
C LYS A 84 10.07 -22.15 6.88
N ARG A 85 11.00 -22.86 6.23
CA ARG A 85 12.05 -22.30 5.37
C ARG A 85 11.77 -22.70 3.94
N VAL A 86 11.51 -21.72 3.08
CA VAL A 86 11.06 -21.96 1.71
C VAL A 86 11.85 -21.13 0.72
N THR A 87 11.89 -21.59 -0.54
CA THR A 87 12.34 -20.76 -1.66
C THR A 87 11.24 -19.79 -2.05
N LEU A 88 11.55 -18.77 -2.87
CA LEU A 88 10.52 -17.88 -3.43
C LEU A 88 9.42 -18.67 -4.17
N ASN A 89 9.78 -19.69 -4.95
CA ASN A 89 8.81 -20.53 -5.64
C ASN A 89 7.96 -21.36 -4.66
N GLY A 90 8.58 -21.88 -3.59
CA GLY A 90 7.86 -22.59 -2.54
C GLY A 90 6.87 -21.69 -1.79
N PHE A 91 7.24 -20.43 -1.55
CA PHE A 91 6.35 -19.43 -0.98
C PHE A 91 5.20 -19.06 -1.92
N ALA A 92 5.45 -18.93 -3.22
CA ALA A 92 4.38 -18.73 -4.22
C ALA A 92 3.36 -19.88 -4.19
N ALA A 93 3.84 -21.12 -4.11
CA ALA A 93 2.98 -22.29 -4.01
C ALA A 93 2.14 -22.28 -2.73
N LEU A 94 2.71 -21.87 -1.59
CA LEU A 94 1.98 -21.73 -0.32
C LEU A 94 0.88 -20.67 -0.39
N LEU A 95 1.13 -19.55 -1.06
CA LEU A 95 0.14 -18.49 -1.22
C LEU A 95 -0.87 -18.75 -2.36
N GLY A 96 -0.69 -19.81 -3.16
CA GLY A 96 -1.50 -20.05 -4.36
C GLY A 96 -1.32 -19.00 -5.46
N VAL A 97 -0.21 -18.27 -5.46
CA VAL A 97 0.08 -17.20 -6.44
C VAL A 97 1.09 -17.67 -7.49
N PRO A 98 1.07 -17.11 -8.72
CA PRO A 98 2.03 -17.50 -9.73
C PRO A 98 3.46 -17.08 -9.32
N SER A 99 4.41 -18.00 -9.46
CA SER A 99 5.82 -17.79 -9.11
C SER A 99 6.43 -16.54 -9.75
N SER A 100 5.96 -16.17 -10.95
CA SER A 100 6.36 -14.95 -11.66
C SER A 100 6.15 -13.67 -10.85
N SER A 101 5.12 -13.64 -9.99
CA SER A 101 4.81 -12.49 -9.13
C SER A 101 5.85 -12.26 -8.04
N LEU A 102 6.57 -13.31 -7.62
CA LEU A 102 7.67 -13.21 -6.65
C LEU A 102 9.01 -13.03 -7.34
N THR A 103 9.24 -13.68 -8.49
CA THR A 103 10.49 -13.51 -9.23
C THR A 103 10.63 -12.11 -9.80
N GLN A 104 9.54 -11.46 -10.24
CA GLN A 104 9.56 -10.06 -10.64
C GLN A 104 9.98 -9.12 -9.51
N ILE A 105 9.57 -9.40 -8.26
CA ILE A 105 10.01 -8.58 -7.11
C ILE A 105 11.52 -8.65 -6.94
N LYS A 106 12.11 -9.83 -7.15
CA LYS A 106 13.55 -10.00 -7.08
C LYS A 106 14.27 -9.19 -8.17
N ASP A 107 13.77 -9.20 -9.40
CA ASP A 107 14.40 -8.48 -10.51
C ASP A 107 14.18 -6.95 -10.41
N ASP A 108 12.99 -6.51 -10.03
CA ASP A 108 12.63 -5.08 -9.97
C ASP A 108 13.10 -4.41 -8.66
N ARG A 109 13.11 -5.14 -7.54
CA ARG A 109 13.24 -4.63 -6.16
C ARG A 109 13.94 -5.62 -5.22
N PRO A 110 15.22 -5.96 -5.48
CA PRO A 110 15.97 -6.93 -4.67
C PRO A 110 16.21 -6.46 -3.23
N ASP A 111 16.24 -5.15 -2.98
CA ASP A 111 16.40 -4.52 -1.66
C ASP A 111 15.24 -4.84 -0.70
N THR A 112 14.10 -5.23 -1.26
CA THR A 112 12.90 -5.54 -0.50
C THR A 112 12.81 -6.97 -0.04
N LEU A 113 13.64 -7.85 -0.58
CA LEU A 113 13.71 -9.23 -0.15
C LEU A 113 14.30 -9.30 1.27
N PRO A 114 13.74 -10.16 2.13
CA PRO A 114 14.34 -10.42 3.42
C PRO A 114 15.72 -11.06 3.26
N PRO A 115 16.59 -10.99 4.27
CA PRO A 115 17.81 -11.79 4.30
C PRO A 115 17.47 -13.27 4.18
N THR A 116 18.32 -14.01 3.48
CA THR A 116 18.20 -15.47 3.42
C THR A 116 18.48 -16.08 4.79
N VAL A 117 18.06 -17.33 4.98
CA VAL A 117 18.35 -18.11 6.21
C VAL A 117 19.85 -18.20 6.48
N ASP A 118 20.67 -18.17 5.42
CA ASP A 118 22.12 -18.21 5.49
C ASP A 118 22.75 -16.81 5.71
N GLY A 119 21.94 -15.79 5.97
CA GLY A 119 22.37 -14.42 6.25
C GLY A 119 22.74 -13.59 5.01
N GLN A 120 22.66 -14.16 3.81
CA GLN A 120 22.95 -13.45 2.56
C GLN A 120 21.83 -12.47 2.21
N ARG A 121 22.21 -11.26 1.80
CA ARG A 121 21.29 -10.21 1.33
C ARG A 121 20.87 -10.35 -0.12
N GLN A 122 21.78 -10.84 -0.95
CA GLN A 122 21.52 -11.00 -2.37
C GLN A 122 20.83 -12.32 -2.63
N TRP A 123 19.85 -12.29 -3.53
CA TRP A 123 19.23 -13.52 -4.01
C TRP A 123 20.25 -14.35 -4.81
N TYR A 124 20.20 -15.67 -4.63
CA TYR A 124 20.90 -16.65 -5.44
C TYR A 124 20.02 -17.87 -5.70
N ARG A 125 20.41 -18.71 -6.66
CA ARG A 125 19.67 -19.91 -7.00
C ARG A 125 19.63 -20.86 -5.80
N GLY A 126 18.43 -21.18 -5.32
CA GLY A 126 18.22 -22.05 -4.16
C GLY A 126 18.21 -21.34 -2.82
N ALA A 127 18.30 -20.00 -2.80
CA ALA A 127 18.14 -19.18 -1.61
C ALA A 127 16.85 -19.54 -0.86
N ARG A 128 16.99 -19.75 0.46
CA ARG A 128 15.88 -20.03 1.36
C ARG A 128 15.63 -18.83 2.25
N TYR A 129 14.36 -18.58 2.54
CA TYR A 129 13.89 -17.50 3.39
C TYR A 129 12.92 -18.06 4.43
N HIS A 130 12.78 -17.35 5.56
CA HIS A 130 11.73 -17.68 6.52
C HIS A 130 10.38 -17.22 5.96
N VAL A 131 9.36 -18.07 6.08
CA VAL A 131 7.99 -17.75 5.61
C VAL A 131 7.47 -16.50 6.30
N ARG A 132 7.68 -16.33 7.61
CA ARG A 132 7.29 -15.11 8.34
C ARG A 132 7.82 -13.83 7.68
N ASP A 133 9.06 -13.85 7.21
CA ASP A 133 9.73 -12.66 6.66
C ASP A 133 9.25 -12.42 5.23
N LEU A 134 9.05 -13.48 4.44
CA LEU A 134 8.43 -13.37 3.12
C LEU A 134 6.96 -12.91 3.20
N LEU A 135 6.21 -13.36 4.21
CA LEU A 135 4.84 -12.95 4.45
C LEU A 135 4.75 -11.48 4.85
N LEU A 136 5.66 -11.04 5.73
CA LEU A 136 5.77 -9.63 6.09
C LEU A 136 6.09 -8.76 4.88
N MET A 137 7.05 -9.19 4.04
CA MET A 137 7.37 -8.52 2.78
C MET A 137 6.14 -8.43 1.87
N TRP A 138 5.43 -9.55 1.69
CA TRP A 138 4.27 -9.68 0.82
C TRP A 138 3.10 -8.80 1.26
N ASN A 139 2.77 -8.81 2.55
CA ASN A 139 1.70 -8.00 3.14
C ASN A 139 2.07 -6.51 3.23
N SER A 140 3.36 -6.19 3.24
CA SER A 140 3.84 -4.80 3.16
C SER A 140 3.93 -4.28 1.72
N ARG A 141 3.46 -5.02 0.70
CA ARG A 141 3.51 -4.54 -0.68
C ARG A 141 2.53 -3.38 -0.87
N PRO A 142 2.98 -2.25 -1.43
CA PRO A 142 2.05 -1.20 -1.81
C PRO A 142 1.22 -1.67 -3.01
N GLY A 143 -0.07 -1.34 -3.03
CA GLY A 143 -0.97 -1.72 -4.13
C GLY A 143 -0.51 -1.19 -5.50
N ARG A 144 -1.07 -1.72 -6.59
CA ARG A 144 -0.72 -1.27 -7.96
C ARG A 144 -1.03 0.23 -8.13
N GLY A 145 -0.03 1.02 -8.55
CA GLY A 145 -0.20 2.44 -8.93
C GLY A 145 1.12 3.21 -9.05
N ARG A 146 1.18 4.26 -9.89
CA ARG A 146 2.36 5.15 -9.95
C ARG A 146 2.53 5.87 -8.60
N GLY A 147 3.67 5.64 -7.94
CA GLY A 147 3.99 6.22 -6.63
C GLY A 147 3.71 5.31 -5.43
N SER A 148 3.42 4.03 -5.65
CA SER A 148 3.27 2.98 -4.63
C SER A 148 4.56 2.78 -3.80
N ASP A 149 5.72 2.90 -4.42
CA ASP A 149 7.03 2.64 -3.81
C ASP A 149 7.36 3.56 -2.62
N LYS A 150 6.98 4.85 -2.70
CA LYS A 150 7.19 5.84 -1.61
C LYS A 150 6.28 5.63 -0.40
N ARG A 151 5.35 4.67 -0.46
CA ARG A 151 4.27 4.46 0.52
C ARG A 151 4.46 3.19 1.32
N ARG A 152 5.61 2.54 1.19
CA ARG A 152 5.93 1.32 1.89
C ARG A 152 6.38 1.65 3.31
N SER A 153 5.81 0.96 4.29
CA SER A 153 6.41 0.93 5.62
C SER A 153 7.80 0.29 5.51
N PRO A 154 8.85 0.90 6.10
CA PRO A 154 10.19 0.33 6.05
C PRO A 154 10.18 -1.05 6.70
N LEU A 155 10.68 -2.05 5.98
CA LEU A 155 10.77 -3.42 6.46
C LEU A 155 11.85 -3.54 7.54
N PRO A 156 11.73 -4.51 8.48
CA PRO A 156 12.68 -4.63 9.59
C PRO A 156 14.14 -4.72 9.16
N TRP A 157 14.41 -5.45 8.08
CA TRP A 157 15.76 -5.59 7.53
C TRP A 157 16.24 -4.32 6.83
N GLN A 158 15.37 -3.47 6.28
CA GLN A 158 15.78 -2.20 5.68
C GLN A 158 16.23 -1.16 6.73
N ARG A 159 15.79 -1.31 7.99
CA ARG A 159 16.25 -0.44 9.08
C ARG A 159 17.65 -0.79 9.56
N ALA A 160 18.04 -2.07 9.49
CA ALA A 160 19.36 -2.52 9.93
C ALA A 160 20.51 -1.94 9.09
N ASP A 161 20.27 -1.66 7.80
CA ASP A 161 21.28 -1.03 6.94
C ASP A 161 21.46 0.47 7.25
N ALA A 162 20.44 1.14 7.80
CA ALA A 162 20.49 2.56 8.09
C ALA A 162 21.23 2.90 9.40
N ASP A 163 21.38 1.93 10.31
CA ASP A 163 22.07 2.10 11.60
C ASP A 163 23.55 1.67 11.53
N SER A 164 23.98 0.99 10.45
CA SER A 164 25.38 0.56 10.26
C SER A 164 26.29 1.65 9.69
N ASP A 165 25.78 2.87 9.48
CA ASP A 165 26.52 4.03 8.94
C ASP A 165 26.72 5.14 10.00
N ARG A 166 26.79 4.77 11.30
CA ARG A 166 27.01 5.73 12.39
C ARG A 166 28.20 5.40 13.28
#